data_AF-A0A1F9ML07-F1
#
_entry.id   AF-A0A1F9ML07-F1
#
_cell.length_a   1.000
_cell.length_b   1.000
_cell.length_c   1.000
_cell.angle_alpha   90.00
_cell.angle_beta   90.00
_cell.angle_gamma   90.00
#
_symmetry.space_group_name_H-M   'P 1'
#
loop_
_entity.id
_entity.type
_entity.pdbx_description
1 polymer ?
#
loop_
_entity_poly.entity_id
_entity_poly.type
_entity_poly.pdbx_seq_one_letter_code
_entity_poly.pdbx_strand_id
1 'polypeptide(L)'
;MNLKNVRANIDRNEELPHGKVVENNLISSFELAGIPVQRGAELDHNSKIDCLVLLNGERCGIQISLQLDMVKARAAKCCALDVVQRFIYLRVSDRMFDRPDLRAGQRLHELLTWATARQPQYPALLIAPGEGPRRGIVEPL
;
A
#
# COMPACT_ATOMS: atom_id res chain seq x y z
N MET A 1 16.05 15.10 5.32
CA MET A 1 14.63 14.78 5.61
C MET A 1 13.87 16.09 5.80
N ASN A 2 12.82 16.36 5.01
CA ASN A 2 12.11 17.64 5.06
C ASN A 2 10.74 17.48 5.75
N LEU A 3 10.71 17.66 7.07
CA LEU A 3 9.49 17.64 7.92
C LEU A 3 8.38 18.59 7.42
N LYS A 4 8.73 19.58 6.60
CA LYS A 4 7.79 20.52 5.98
C LYS A 4 6.80 19.83 5.03
N ASN A 5 7.22 18.79 4.31
CA ASN A 5 6.34 18.10 3.35
C ASN A 5 5.28 17.23 4.05
N VAL A 6 5.61 16.67 5.22
CA VAL A 6 4.67 15.89 6.03
C VAL A 6 3.60 16.79 6.64
N ARG A 7 3.98 17.97 7.18
CA ARG A 7 3.01 18.95 7.70
C ARG A 7 2.04 19.46 6.64
N ALA A 8 2.55 19.80 5.45
CA ALA A 8 1.70 20.28 4.34
C ALA A 8 0.70 19.23 3.80
N ASN A 9 0.92 17.94 4.08
CA ASN A 9 -0.04 16.87 3.75
C ASN A 9 -1.11 16.69 4.83
N ILE A 10 -0.80 16.98 6.09
CA ILE A 10 -1.76 16.88 7.20
C ILE A 10 -2.85 17.95 7.06
N ASP A 11 -2.48 19.19 6.73
CA ASP A 11 -3.44 20.30 6.57
C ASP A 11 -4.39 20.11 5.37
N ARG A 12 -4.01 19.31 4.36
CA ARG A 12 -4.87 18.99 3.20
C ARG A 12 -5.83 17.82 3.42
N ASN A 13 -5.69 17.10 4.54
CA ASN A 13 -6.53 15.93 4.79
C ASN A 13 -7.95 16.32 5.23
N GLU A 14 -8.19 17.56 5.68
CA GLU A 14 -9.50 18.00 6.19
C GLU A 14 -10.62 18.04 5.14
N GLU A 15 -10.28 18.06 3.84
CA GLU A 15 -11.25 18.12 2.73
C GLU A 15 -11.41 16.79 1.95
N LEU A 16 -10.64 15.75 2.30
CA LEU A 16 -10.56 14.51 1.51
C LEU A 16 -11.53 13.42 2.04
N PRO A 17 -12.04 12.54 1.16
CA PRO A 17 -12.74 11.33 1.60
C PRO A 17 -11.84 10.48 2.51
N HIS A 18 -12.42 9.85 3.54
CA HIS A 18 -11.68 9.07 4.56
C HIS A 18 -10.67 8.08 3.97
N GLY A 19 -11.06 7.35 2.91
CA GLY A 19 -10.16 6.40 2.24
C GLY A 19 -8.89 7.05 1.69
N LYS A 20 -8.98 8.28 1.17
CA LYS A 20 -7.83 9.02 0.64
C LYS A 20 -6.94 9.55 1.74
N VAL A 21 -7.51 9.94 2.88
CA VAL A 21 -6.76 10.30 4.09
C VAL A 21 -5.92 9.13 4.59
N VAL A 22 -6.52 7.93 4.69
CA VAL A 22 -5.81 6.70 5.09
C VAL A 22 -4.68 6.37 4.11
N GLU A 23 -4.94 6.45 2.80
CA GLU A 23 -3.93 6.25 1.76
C GLU A 23 -2.75 7.21 1.92
N ASN A 24 -3.02 8.51 2.07
CA ASN A 24 -2.00 9.54 2.29
C ASN A 24 -1.16 9.25 3.52
N ASN A 25 -1.80 8.89 4.63
CA ASN A 25 -1.13 8.61 5.90
C ASN A 25 -0.28 7.34 5.82
N LEU A 26 -0.74 6.30 5.13
CA LEU A 26 0.03 5.08 4.89
C LEU A 26 1.29 5.38 4.06
N ILE A 27 1.14 6.11 2.96
CA ILE A 27 2.28 6.50 2.12
C ILE A 27 3.27 7.36 2.92
N SER A 28 2.78 8.35 3.67
CA SER A 28 3.65 9.16 4.53
C SER A 28 4.27 8.36 5.68
N SER A 29 3.66 7.26 6.12
CA SER A 29 4.27 6.34 7.07
C SER A 29 5.45 5.58 6.46
N PHE A 30 5.38 5.18 5.18
CA PHE A 30 6.54 4.66 4.46
C PHE A 30 7.64 5.70 4.32
N GLU A 31 7.30 6.93 3.93
CA GLU A 31 8.25 8.04 3.81
C GLU A 31 8.97 8.31 5.16
N LEU A 32 8.23 8.34 6.26
CA LEU A 32 8.78 8.51 7.62
C LEU A 32 9.71 7.37 8.02
N ALA A 33 9.40 6.14 7.63
CA ALA A 33 10.22 4.96 7.85
C ALA A 33 11.48 4.91 6.94
N GLY A 34 11.67 5.89 6.05
CA GLY A 34 12.79 5.93 5.12
C GLY A 34 12.65 4.96 3.95
N ILE A 35 11.44 4.45 3.70
CA ILE A 35 11.14 3.51 2.61
C ILE A 35 10.84 4.33 1.35
N PRO A 36 11.59 4.14 0.26
CA PRO A 36 11.28 4.80 -1.01
C PRO A 36 9.90 4.36 -1.52
N VAL A 37 9.00 5.33 -1.66
CA VAL A 37 7.66 5.12 -2.18
C VAL A 37 7.37 6.17 -3.26
N GLN A 38 6.79 5.75 -4.37
CA GLN A 38 6.31 6.64 -5.41
C GLN A 38 4.78 6.64 -5.39
N ARG A 39 4.16 7.81 -5.30
CA ARG A 39 2.70 7.97 -5.37
C ARG A 39 2.20 7.65 -6.77
N GLY A 40 1.05 6.98 -6.87
CA GLY A 40 0.61 6.32 -8.09
C GLY A 40 -0.17 7.17 -9.09
N ALA A 41 -0.37 8.46 -8.81
CA ALA A 41 -1.15 9.38 -9.66
C ALA A 41 -0.68 9.50 -11.12
N GLU A 42 0.50 8.97 -11.47
CA GLU A 42 1.09 9.01 -12.82
C GLU A 42 1.43 7.61 -13.38
N LEU A 43 1.08 6.53 -12.69
CA LEU A 43 1.60 5.20 -13.02
C LEU A 43 0.68 4.40 -13.93
N ASP A 44 -0.64 4.49 -13.75
CA ASP A 44 -1.58 3.75 -14.55
C ASP A 44 -2.78 4.61 -14.94
N HIS A 45 -3.18 4.52 -16.20
CA HIS A 45 -4.31 5.25 -16.77
C HIS A 45 -5.65 4.85 -16.11
N ASN A 46 -5.68 3.73 -15.38
CA ASN A 46 -6.86 3.19 -14.71
C ASN A 46 -6.91 3.48 -13.21
N SER A 47 -5.90 4.18 -12.66
CA SER A 47 -5.77 4.56 -11.25
C SER A 47 -6.00 3.39 -10.28
N LYS A 48 -5.41 2.23 -10.58
CA LYS A 48 -5.47 1.00 -9.79
C LYS A 48 -4.27 0.84 -8.86
N ILE A 49 -3.21 1.60 -9.06
CA ILE A 49 -2.03 1.58 -8.20
C ILE A 49 -1.98 2.89 -7.42
N ASP A 50 -2.11 2.83 -6.10
CA ASP A 50 -2.04 4.01 -5.22
C ASP A 50 -0.59 4.38 -4.92
N CYS A 51 0.30 3.39 -4.83
CA CYS A 51 1.73 3.62 -4.70
C CYS A 51 2.60 2.47 -5.23
N LEU A 52 3.85 2.78 -5.54
CA LEU A 52 4.92 1.82 -5.83
C LEU A 52 5.92 1.78 -4.70
N VAL A 53 6.36 0.56 -4.38
CA VAL A 53 7.49 0.30 -3.49
C VAL A 53 8.40 -0.75 -4.11
N LEU A 54 9.68 -0.72 -3.75
CA LEU A 54 10.63 -1.76 -4.12
C LEU A 54 10.65 -2.82 -3.02
N LEU A 55 10.23 -4.05 -3.32
CA LEU A 55 10.24 -5.17 -2.38
C LEU A 55 11.06 -6.30 -2.99
N ASN A 56 12.07 -6.79 -2.26
CA ASN A 56 12.93 -7.89 -2.73
C ASN A 56 13.54 -7.65 -4.13
N GLY A 57 13.81 -6.38 -4.48
CA GLY A 57 14.35 -6.01 -5.80
C GLY A 57 13.30 -5.88 -6.92
N GLU A 58 12.03 -6.14 -6.64
CA GLU A 58 10.93 -6.06 -7.61
C GLU A 58 10.10 -4.78 -7.43
N ARG A 59 9.71 -4.16 -8.54
CA ARG A 59 8.77 -3.02 -8.52
C ARG A 59 7.36 -3.54 -8.23
N CYS A 60 6.86 -3.22 -7.04
CA CYS A 60 5.57 -3.69 -6.56
C CYS A 60 4.56 -2.54 -6.52
N GLY A 61 3.47 -2.66 -7.28
CA GLY A 61 2.33 -1.75 -7.21
C GLY A 61 1.37 -2.17 -6.11
N ILE A 62 0.97 -1.22 -5.27
CA ILE A 62 0.04 -1.44 -4.17
C ILE A 62 -1.26 -0.67 -4.45
N GLN A 63 -2.37 -1.38 -4.39
CA GLN A 63 -3.69 -0.79 -4.21
C GLN A 63 -4.11 -0.91 -2.75
N ILE A 64 -4.53 0.19 -2.14
CA ILE A 64 -4.98 0.28 -0.76
C ILE A 64 -6.51 0.25 -0.76
N SER A 65 -7.09 -0.60 0.07
CA SER A 65 -8.53 -0.68 0.26
C SER A 65 -8.91 -0.78 1.73
N LEU A 66 -9.99 -0.10 2.12
CA LEU A 66 -10.57 -0.26 3.46
C LEU A 66 -11.48 -1.49 3.58
N GLN A 67 -11.91 -2.03 2.44
CA GLN A 67 -12.85 -3.15 2.35
C GLN A 67 -12.23 -4.31 1.61
N LEU A 68 -12.55 -5.53 2.06
CA LEU A 68 -12.16 -6.74 1.35
C LEU A 68 -13.15 -6.98 0.21
N ASP A 69 -12.73 -6.72 -1.03
CA ASP A 69 -13.56 -6.91 -2.23
C ASP A 69 -12.76 -7.70 -3.29
N MET A 70 -13.06 -8.99 -3.40
CA MET A 70 -12.36 -9.89 -4.33
C MET A 70 -12.63 -9.58 -5.80
N VAL A 71 -13.80 -9.04 -6.13
CA VAL A 71 -14.14 -8.69 -7.51
C VAL A 71 -13.30 -7.50 -7.94
N LYS A 72 -13.22 -6.46 -7.09
CA LYS A 72 -12.35 -5.30 -7.34
C LYS A 72 -10.88 -5.66 -7.36
N ALA A 73 -10.42 -6.49 -6.42
CA ALA A 73 -9.02 -6.91 -6.36
C ALA A 73 -8.59 -7.63 -7.64
N ARG A 74 -9.44 -8.55 -8.15
CA ARG A 74 -9.18 -9.26 -9.42
C ARG A 74 -9.21 -8.33 -10.63
N ALA A 75 -10.14 -7.38 -10.68
CA ALA A 75 -10.20 -6.42 -11.77
C ALA A 75 -8.98 -5.49 -11.79
N ALA A 76 -8.58 -4.98 -10.62
CA ALA A 76 -7.41 -4.12 -10.48
C ALA A 76 -6.10 -4.85 -10.83
N LYS A 77 -5.97 -6.12 -10.42
CA LYS A 77 -4.83 -6.97 -10.79
C LYS A 77 -4.60 -6.97 -12.31
N CYS A 78 -5.64 -7.21 -13.11
CA CYS A 78 -5.50 -7.32 -14.56
C CYS A 78 -4.91 -6.04 -15.16
N CYS A 79 -5.34 -4.87 -14.69
CA CYS A 79 -4.82 -3.59 -15.17
C CYS A 79 -3.42 -3.25 -14.63
N ALA A 80 -3.16 -3.58 -13.37
CA ALA A 80 -1.92 -3.19 -12.71
C ALA A 80 -0.72 -3.98 -13.26
N LEU A 81 -0.90 -5.27 -13.58
CA LEU A 81 0.19 -6.12 -14.08
C LEU A 81 0.70 -5.73 -15.47
N ASP A 82 0.00 -4.85 -16.20
CA ASP A 82 0.54 -4.24 -17.43
C ASP A 82 1.63 -3.20 -17.14
N VAL A 83 1.71 -2.71 -15.90
CA VAL A 83 2.59 -1.62 -15.46
C VAL A 83 3.68 -2.10 -14.49
N VAL A 84 3.39 -3.11 -13.68
CA VAL A 84 4.27 -3.57 -12.60
C VAL A 84 4.53 -5.07 -12.66
N GLN A 85 5.70 -5.48 -12.16
CA GLN A 85 6.08 -6.90 -12.06
C GLN A 85 5.24 -7.64 -11.03
N ARG A 86 4.85 -6.94 -9.96
CA ARG A 86 4.06 -7.50 -8.88
C ARG A 86 2.98 -6.54 -8.42
N PHE A 87 1.76 -7.05 -8.25
CA PHE A 87 0.63 -6.30 -7.73
C PHE A 87 0.24 -6.78 -6.32
N ILE A 88 -0.09 -5.85 -5.44
CA ILE A 88 -0.55 -6.13 -4.08
C ILE A 88 -1.87 -5.40 -3.85
N TYR A 89 -2.93 -6.14 -3.62
CA TYR A 89 -4.16 -5.61 -3.06
C TYR A 89 -4.06 -5.63 -1.53
N LEU A 90 -3.80 -4.46 -0.95
CA LEU A 90 -3.62 -4.28 0.48
C LEU A 90 -4.93 -3.82 1.12
N ARG A 91 -5.62 -4.74 1.81
CA ARG A 91 -6.75 -4.37 2.66
C ARG A 91 -6.22 -3.89 4.01
N VAL A 92 -6.49 -2.64 4.38
CA VAL A 92 -6.22 -2.10 5.73
C VAL A 92 -7.54 -1.90 6.48
N SER A 93 -7.48 -1.85 7.82
CA SER A 93 -8.64 -1.39 8.60
C SER A 93 -8.78 0.12 8.46
N ASP A 94 -10.02 0.59 8.56
CA ASP A 94 -10.44 1.99 8.70
C ASP A 94 -9.75 2.79 9.82
N ARG A 95 -9.19 2.12 10.82
CA ARG A 95 -8.45 2.71 11.96
C ARG A 95 -6.93 2.63 11.81
N MET A 96 -6.43 1.86 10.85
CA MET A 96 -4.99 1.85 10.57
C MET A 96 -4.64 3.13 9.81
N PHE A 97 -3.55 3.79 10.22
CA PHE A 97 -3.08 5.02 9.58
C PHE A 97 -4.08 6.18 9.65
N ASP A 98 -4.73 6.36 10.81
CA ASP A 98 -5.48 7.58 11.15
C ASP A 98 -4.59 8.85 11.11
N ARG A 99 -3.29 8.66 11.35
CA ARG A 99 -2.20 9.63 11.14
C ARG A 99 -0.95 8.93 10.60
N PRO A 100 0.02 9.67 10.04
CA PRO A 100 1.31 9.11 9.68
C PRO A 100 2.05 8.54 10.91
N ASP A 101 2.54 7.31 10.82
CA ASP A 101 3.22 6.60 11.91
C ASP A 101 4.43 5.80 11.38
N LEU A 102 5.62 6.15 11.86
CA LEU A 102 6.88 5.52 11.46
C LEU A 102 6.91 4.01 11.73
N ARG A 103 6.43 3.56 12.91
CA ARG A 103 6.46 2.14 13.28
C ARG A 103 5.45 1.34 12.46
N ALA A 104 4.29 1.92 12.17
CA ALA A 104 3.30 1.30 11.30
C ALA A 104 3.84 1.13 9.88
N GLY A 105 4.53 2.13 9.34
CA GLY A 105 5.22 2.06 8.04
C GLY A 105 6.28 0.95 7.98
N GLN A 106 7.14 0.87 9.00
CA GLN A 106 8.16 -0.19 9.11
C GLN A 106 7.54 -1.58 9.15
N ARG A 107 6.54 -1.79 10.03
CA ARG A 107 5.88 -3.09 10.19
C ARG A 107 5.14 -3.52 8.93
N LEU A 108 4.50 -2.59 8.24
CA LEU A 108 3.83 -2.88 6.97
C LEU A 108 4.86 -3.32 5.92
N HIS A 109 5.98 -2.61 5.80
CA HIS A 109 7.03 -2.98 4.86
C HIS A 109 7.65 -4.34 5.15
N GLU A 110 7.90 -4.67 6.42
CA GLU A 110 8.34 -6.01 6.85
C GLU A 110 7.34 -7.09 6.43
N LEU A 111 6.04 -6.86 6.65
CA LEU A 111 4.99 -7.79 6.23
C LEU A 111 4.97 -7.97 4.71
N LEU A 112 4.99 -6.89 3.94
CA LEU A 112 4.96 -6.93 2.48
C LEU A 112 6.21 -7.64 1.92
N THR A 113 7.39 -7.36 2.47
CA THR A 113 8.65 -8.01 2.08
C THR A 113 8.60 -9.51 2.38
N TRP A 114 8.13 -9.90 3.57
CA TRP A 114 7.97 -11.29 3.95
C TRP A 114 6.95 -12.03 3.06
N ALA A 115 5.80 -11.42 2.80
CA ALA A 115 4.73 -12.02 2.01
C ALA A 115 5.18 -12.28 0.57
N THR A 116 5.81 -11.29 -0.07
CA THR A 116 6.33 -11.41 -1.43
C THR A 116 7.46 -12.41 -1.55
N ALA A 117 8.39 -12.45 -0.57
CA ALA A 117 9.47 -13.43 -0.53
C ALA A 117 8.97 -14.88 -0.33
N ARG A 118 7.85 -15.07 0.40
CA ARG A 118 7.27 -16.40 0.66
C ARG A 118 6.40 -16.91 -0.49
N GLN A 119 5.95 -16.01 -1.36
CA GLN A 119 5.08 -16.30 -2.50
C GLN A 119 5.69 -15.73 -3.81
N PRO A 120 6.94 -16.09 -4.15
CA PRO A 120 7.65 -15.47 -5.27
C PRO A 120 6.97 -15.78 -6.62
N GLN A 121 6.33 -16.95 -6.74
CA GLN A 121 5.68 -17.41 -7.97
C GLN A 121 4.37 -16.70 -8.31
N TYR A 122 3.78 -15.97 -7.36
CA TYR A 122 2.49 -15.31 -7.57
C TYR A 122 2.71 -13.82 -7.90
N PRO A 123 2.37 -13.39 -9.13
CA PRO A 123 2.56 -12.00 -9.55
C PRO A 123 1.59 -11.04 -8.87
N ALA A 124 0.51 -11.55 -8.27
CA ALA A 124 -0.47 -10.75 -7.55
C ALA A 124 -0.87 -11.39 -6.23
N LEU A 125 -0.88 -10.57 -5.17
CA LEU A 125 -1.21 -11.00 -3.82
C LEU A 125 -2.31 -10.12 -3.23
N LEU A 126 -3.23 -10.76 -2.49
CA LEU A 126 -4.09 -10.10 -1.54
C LEU A 126 -3.44 -10.18 -0.17
N ILE A 127 -3.27 -9.03 0.48
CA ILE A 127 -2.72 -8.93 1.82
C ILE A 127 -3.72 -8.18 2.69
N ALA A 128 -4.20 -8.82 3.73
CA ALA A 128 -5.03 -8.19 4.75
C ALA A 128 -4.36 -8.39 6.12
N PRO A 129 -3.65 -7.39 6.67
CA PRO A 129 -3.06 -7.48 8.00
C PRO A 129 -4.17 -7.71 9.04
N GLY A 130 -3.96 -8.71 9.90
CA GLY A 130 -4.70 -8.89 11.14
C GLY A 130 -4.01 -8.17 12.29
N GLU A 131 -4.45 -8.42 13.52
CA GLU A 131 -3.77 -7.90 14.71
C GLU A 131 -2.39 -8.55 14.88
N GLY A 132 -1.35 -7.93 14.33
CA GLY A 132 0.04 -8.42 14.38
C GLY A 132 0.71 -8.43 13.00
N PRO A 133 2.06 -8.42 12.92
CA PRO A 133 2.76 -8.31 11.63
C PRO A 133 2.77 -9.61 10.82
N ARG A 134 2.32 -10.73 11.39
CA ARG A 134 2.26 -12.07 10.77
C ARG A 134 0.90 -12.76 10.94
N ARG A 135 -0.09 -12.01 11.47
CA ARG A 135 -1.48 -12.46 11.53
C ARG A 135 -2.18 -11.70 10.41
N GLY A 136 -2.97 -12.38 9.60
CA GLY A 136 -3.57 -11.78 8.42
C GLY A 136 -3.70 -12.77 7.27
N ILE A 137 -4.41 -12.34 6.23
CA ILE A 137 -4.59 -13.11 5.00
C ILE A 137 -3.46 -12.73 4.04
N VAL A 138 -2.78 -13.74 3.49
CA VAL A 138 -1.84 -13.59 2.36
C VAL A 138 -2.17 -14.66 1.34
N GLU A 139 -2.88 -14.26 0.30
CA GLU A 139 -3.44 -15.18 -0.70
C GLU A 139 -3.10 -14.72 -2.12
N PRO A 140 -2.86 -15.65 -3.05
CA PRO A 140 -2.78 -15.32 -4.47
C PRO A 140 -4.09 -14.73 -4.99
N LEU A 141 -3.99 -13.76 -5.91
CA LEU A 141 -5.12 -13.16 -6.62
C LEU A 141 -5.34 -13.70 -8.02
#